data_AF-A0A924P1D7-F1
#
_entry.id   AF-A0A924P1D7-F1
#
_cell.length_a   1.000
_cell.length_b   1.000
_cell.length_c   1.000
_cell.angle_alpha   90.00
_cell.angle_beta   90.00
_cell.angle_gamma   90.00
#
_symmetry.space_group_name_H-M   'P 1'
#
loop_
_entity.id
_entity.type
_entity.pdbx_description
1 polymer ?
#
loop_
_entity_poly.entity_id
_entity_poly.type
_entity_poly.pdbx_seq_one_letter_code
_entity_poly.pdbx_strand_id
1 'polypeptide(L)' 'SKVLTNAGRVLAITSLGNNITEAAGQSAYMLDQIFFEGIYYREDIGYEFR' A
#
# COMPACT_ATOMS: atom_id res chain seq x y z
N SER A 1 14.49 -5.99 21.36
CA SER A 1 14.79 -5.11 20.22
C SER A 1 13.56 -4.27 19.92
N LYS A 2 13.69 -3.01 19.48
CA LYS A 2 12.54 -2.20 19.04
C LYS A 2 12.88 -1.49 17.74
N VAL A 3 12.95 -2.26 16.67
CA VAL A 3 13.00 -1.71 15.31
C VAL A 3 11.56 -1.38 14.93
N LEU A 4 11.30 -0.12 14.54
CA LEU A 4 9.99 0.36 14.10
C LEU A 4 9.91 0.45 12.57
N THR A 5 10.99 0.89 11.92
CA THR A 5 11.24 0.85 10.47
C THR A 5 12.73 0.57 10.23
N ASN A 6 13.10 -0.05 9.10
CA ASN A 6 14.51 -0.35 8.78
C ASN A 6 14.76 -0.27 7.27
N ALA A 7 15.41 0.82 6.83
CA ALA A 7 15.65 1.20 5.43
C ALA A 7 14.44 1.79 4.69
N GLY A 8 14.66 2.19 3.43
CA GLY A 8 13.71 3.02 2.67
C GLY A 8 12.39 2.34 2.29
N ARG A 9 12.40 1.03 2.03
CA ARG A 9 11.16 0.27 1.76
C ARG A 9 10.77 -0.49 3.02
N VAL A 10 9.64 -0.11 3.62
CA VAL A 10 9.20 -0.66 4.91
C VAL A 10 8.15 -1.75 4.72
N LEU A 11 7.12 -1.49 3.91
CA LEU A 11 5.98 -2.40 3.68
C LEU A 11 5.63 -2.47 2.19
N ALA A 12 5.02 -3.59 1.81
CA ALA A 12 4.29 -3.73 0.56
C ALA A 12 2.87 -4.21 0.88
N ILE A 13 1.86 -3.51 0.39
CA ILE A 13 0.45 -3.88 0.55
C ILE A 13 0.02 -4.64 -0.69
N THR A 14 -0.54 -5.82 -0.46
CA THR A 14 -1.05 -6.71 -1.51
C THR A 14 -2.44 -7.17 -1.12
N SER A 15 -3.38 -7.13 -2.06
CA SER A 15 -4.76 -7.58 -1.86
C SER A 15 -5.18 -8.56 -2.95
N LEU A 16 -6.21 -9.34 -2.65
CA LEU A 16 -6.86 -10.26 -3.59
C LEU A 16 -8.24 -9.70 -3.91
N GLY A 17 -8.66 -9.78 -5.17
CA GLY A 17 -9.99 -9.39 -5.63
C GLY A 17 -10.42 -10.27 -6.81
N ASN A 18 -11.69 -10.21 -7.22
CA ASN A 18 -12.18 -11.01 -8.35
C ASN A 18 -11.62 -10.53 -9.71
N ASN A 19 -11.08 -9.31 -9.73
CA ASN A 19 -10.41 -8.68 -10.85
C ASN A 19 -9.35 -7.70 -10.33
N ILE A 20 -8.53 -7.16 -11.24
CA ILE A 20 -7.42 -6.27 -10.88
C ILE A 20 -7.93 -4.95 -10.30
N THR A 21 -9.07 -4.42 -10.78
CA THR A 21 -9.70 -3.20 -10.26
C THR A 21 -10.04 -3.32 -8.78
N GLU A 22 -10.68 -4.42 -8.39
CA GLU A 22 -11.01 -4.73 -6.99
C GLU A 22 -9.75 -4.87 -6.13
N ALA A 23 -8.77 -5.65 -6.60
CA ALA A 23 -7.53 -5.87 -5.85
C ALA A 23 -6.75 -4.55 -5.65
N ALA A 24 -6.64 -3.73 -6.69
CA ALA A 24 -5.97 -2.43 -6.63
C ALA A 24 -6.71 -1.46 -5.68
N GLY A 25 -8.04 -1.41 -5.76
CA GLY A 25 -8.86 -0.61 -4.86
C GLY A 25 -8.71 -1.02 -3.39
N GLN A 26 -8.69 -2.32 -3.11
CA GLN A 26 -8.49 -2.83 -1.76
C GLN A 26 -7.08 -2.53 -1.22
N SER A 27 -6.04 -2.64 -2.06
CA SER A 27 -4.68 -2.29 -1.66
C SER A 27 -4.55 -0.81 -1.34
N ALA A 28 -5.18 0.07 -2.14
CA ALA A 28 -5.22 1.51 -1.87
C ALA A 28 -5.97 1.82 -0.56
N TYR A 29 -7.14 1.20 -0.35
CA TYR A 29 -7.91 1.36 0.90
C TYR A 29 -7.10 0.93 2.13
N MET A 30 -6.40 -0.21 2.07
CA MET A 30 -5.58 -0.69 3.20
C MET A 30 -4.38 0.23 3.47
N LEU A 31 -3.77 0.77 2.41
CA LEU A 31 -2.63 1.69 2.53
C LEU A 31 -3.01 2.99 3.24
N ASP A 32 -4.22 3.52 2.98
CA ASP A 32 -4.78 4.70 3.64
C ASP A 32 -4.98 4.52 5.15
N GLN A 33 -5.04 3.29 5.66
CA GLN A 33 -5.19 3.02 7.09
C GLN A 33 -3.84 2.95 7.84
N ILE A 34 -2.71 3.06 7.15
CA ILE A 34 -1.37 2.89 7.72
C ILE A 34 -0.71 4.26 7.90
N PHE A 35 -0.36 4.58 9.14
CA PHE A 35 0.26 5.85 9.50
C PHE A 35 1.53 5.65 10.32
N PHE A 36 2.62 6.25 9.87
CA PHE A 36 3.84 6.45 10.65
C PHE A 36 4.60 7.67 10.13
N GLU A 37 5.48 8.24 10.96
CA GLU A 37 6.25 9.44 10.62
C GLU A 37 7.05 9.24 9.32
N GLY A 38 6.87 10.17 8.38
CA GLY A 38 7.60 10.18 7.11
C GLY A 38 7.18 9.09 6.11
N ILE A 39 6.04 8.42 6.30
CA ILE A 39 5.50 7.52 5.27
C ILE A 39 5.26 8.27 3.96
N TYR A 40 5.68 7.66 2.86
CA TYR A 40 5.32 8.07 1.51
C TYR A 40 5.16 6.82 0.65
N TYR A 41 4.29 6.91 -0.34
CA TYR A 41 4.01 5.82 -1.27
C TYR A 41 3.56 6.41 -2.62
N ARG A 42 3.50 5.54 -3.63
CA ARG A 42 3.00 5.91 -4.96
C ARG A 42 1.49 5.83 -4.99
N GLU A 43 0.83 6.89 -5.45
CA GLU A 43 -0.63 6.96 -5.60
C GLU A 43 -1.13 6.45 -6.96
N ASP A 44 -0.22 6.25 -7.91
CA ASP A 44 -0.51 5.91 -9.31
C ASP A 44 -0.48 4.40 -9.60
N ILE A 45 -0.19 3.57 -8.59
CA ILE A 45 -0.18 2.11 -8.75
C ILE A 45 -1.61 1.62 -9.03
N GLY A 46 -1.79 1.00 -10.20
CA GLY A 46 -3.07 0.44 -10.62
C GLY A 46 -4.07 1.45 -11.20
N TYR A 47 -3.65 2.68 -11.50
CA TYR A 47 -4.52 3.71 -12.12
C TYR A 47 -5.11 3.26 -13.48
N GLU A 48 -4.37 2.45 -14.24
CA GLU A 48 -4.82 1.90 -15.53
C GLU A 48 -5.94 0.85 -15.43
N PHE A 49 -6.22 0.36 -14.23
CA PHE A 49 -7.29 -0.61 -13.96
C PHE A 49 -8.51 0.01 -13.29
N ARG A 50 -8.53 1.33 -13.08
CA ARG A 50 -9.69 2.05 -12.55
C ARG A 50 -10.71 2.37 -13.64
#